data_AF-A0A930E8T1-F1
#
_entry.id   AF-A0A930E8T1-F1
#
_cell.length_a   1.000
_cell.length_b   1.000
_cell.length_c   1.000
_cell.angle_alpha   90.00
_cell.angle_beta   90.00
_cell.angle_gamma   90.00
#
_symmetry.space_group_name_H-M   'P 1'
#
loop_
_entity.id
_entity.type
_entity.pdbx_description
1 polymer ?
#
loop_
_entity_poly.entity_id
_entity_poly.type
_entity_poly.pdbx_seq_one_letter_code
_entity_poly.pdbx_strand_id
1 'polypeptide(L)' 'AGMTGGHDGILGMNKKESIQRFKDGMPSRYSVCEENLRINGLEVEVNENTGKAEKIKRINMHYDEV' A
#
# COMPACT_ATOMS: atom_id res chain seq x y z
N ALA A 1 0.53 -9.16 1.36
CA ALA A 1 0.21 -8.13 0.36
C ALA A 1 0.89 -6.81 0.75
N GLY A 2 0.91 -5.81 -0.14
CA GLY A 2 1.38 -4.43 0.14
C GLY A 2 0.25 -3.51 0.63
N MET A 3 0.53 -2.21 0.74
CA MET A 3 -0.44 -1.18 1.14
C MET A 3 -1.30 -0.73 -0.07
N THR A 4 -2.60 -0.51 0.16
CA THR A 4 -3.51 0.14 -0.78
C THR A 4 -3.72 1.60 -0.35
N GLY A 5 -3.44 2.55 -1.25
CA GLY A 5 -3.39 3.99 -0.94
C GLY A 5 -2.35 4.71 -1.81
N GLY A 6 -1.96 5.93 -1.45
CA GLY A 6 -0.95 6.70 -2.18
C GLY A 6 0.46 6.12 -2.06
N HIS A 7 1.11 5.84 -3.19
CA HIS A 7 2.44 5.24 -3.26
C HIS A 7 3.58 6.25 -3.42
N ASP A 8 3.28 7.51 -3.72
CA ASP A 8 4.30 8.57 -3.84
C ASP A 8 4.68 9.20 -2.48
N GLY A 9 4.05 8.71 -1.42
CA GLY A 9 4.32 9.05 -0.02
C GLY A 9 5.30 8.09 0.66
N ILE A 10 5.42 8.24 1.97
CA ILE A 10 6.13 7.31 2.85
C ILE A 10 5.09 6.61 3.71
N LEU A 11 4.85 5.32 3.44
CA LEU A 11 3.85 4.49 4.12
C LEU A 11 2.45 5.14 4.15
N GLY A 12 2.04 5.75 3.05
CA GLY A 12 0.70 6.34 2.87
C GLY A 12 0.57 7.79 3.36
N MET A 13 1.63 8.38 3.87
CA MET A 13 1.67 9.78 4.27
C MET A 13 2.52 10.61 3.32
N ASN A 14 2.26 11.91 3.23
CA ASN A 14 3.09 12.81 2.44
C ASN A 14 4.55 12.77 2.90
N LYS A 15 5.46 12.73 1.92
CA LYS A 15 6.90 12.50 2.17
C LYS A 15 7.56 13.65 2.92
N LYS A 16 7.04 14.87 2.81
CA LYS A 16 7.63 16.09 3.37
C LYS A 16 7.78 15.99 4.88
N GLU A 17 6.74 15.52 5.57
CA GLU A 17 6.66 15.46 7.03
C GLU A 17 7.56 14.38 7.61
N SER A 18 7.59 13.21 6.96
CA SER A 18 8.57 12.16 7.28
C SER A 18 10.00 12.67 7.13
N ILE A 19 10.34 13.30 6.00
CA ILE A 19 11.69 13.82 5.75
C ILE A 19 12.06 14.88 6.77
N GLN A 20 11.16 15.82 7.07
CA GLN A 20 11.41 16.89 8.03
C GLN A 20 11.72 16.29 9.42
N ARG A 21 10.84 15.42 9.92
CA ARG A 21 11.02 14.73 11.21
C ARG A 21 12.35 13.98 11.32
N PHE A 22 12.79 13.30 10.26
CA PHE A 22 14.08 12.61 10.26
C PHE A 22 15.28 13.57 10.23
N LYS A 23 15.13 14.75 9.62
CA LYS A 23 16.19 15.75 9.53
C LYS A 23 16.39 16.52 10.83
N ASP A 24 15.31 16.96 11.47
CA ASP A 24 15.37 17.87 12.62
C ASP A 24 15.00 17.21 13.96
N GLY A 25 14.43 16.00 13.94
CA GLY A 25 13.97 15.29 15.13
C GLY A 25 12.70 15.84 15.75
N MET A 26 12.05 16.83 15.13
CA MET A 26 10.89 17.52 15.69
C MET A 26 9.57 16.85 15.26
N PRO A 27 8.52 16.91 16.10
CA PRO A 27 7.19 16.42 15.71
C PRO A 27 6.68 17.13 14.46
N SER A 28 6.14 16.36 13.52
CA SER A 28 5.50 16.86 12.30
C SER A 28 4.07 16.31 12.21
N ARG A 29 3.13 17.14 11.78
CA ARG A 29 1.74 16.72 11.56
C ARG A 29 1.64 16.02 10.21
N TYR A 30 1.46 14.71 10.23
CA TYR A 30 1.31 13.92 9.02
C TYR A 30 -0.01 14.23 8.28
N SER A 31 0.08 14.22 6.96
CA SER A 31 -1.06 14.32 6.05
C SER A 31 -1.05 13.13 5.10
N VAL A 32 -2.23 12.67 4.69
CA VAL A 32 -2.39 11.49 3.81
C VAL A 32 -1.84 11.80 2.42
N CYS A 33 -1.16 10.83 1.81
CA CYS A 33 -0.74 10.91 0.42
C CYS A 33 -1.87 10.40 -0.49
N GLU A 34 -2.37 11.28 -1.35
CA GLU A 34 -3.43 11.00 -2.33
C GLU A 34 -2.87 10.82 -3.75
N GLU A 35 -1.55 10.89 -3.91
CA GLU A 35 -0.84 10.77 -5.19
C GLU A 35 -0.46 9.31 -5.49
N ASN A 36 -0.47 8.94 -6.78
CA ASN A 36 -0.15 7.58 -7.26
C ASN A 36 -0.87 6.50 -6.46
N LEU A 37 -2.21 6.58 -6.44
CA LEU A 37 -3.05 5.61 -5.75
C LEU A 37 -2.87 4.22 -6.38
N ARG A 38 -2.56 3.23 -5.54
CA ARG A 38 -2.45 1.83 -5.97
C ARG A 38 -3.29 0.92 -5.10
N ILE A 39 -3.77 -0.16 -5.72
CA ILE A 39 -4.39 -1.29 -5.04
C ILE A 39 -3.41 -2.45 -5.04
N ASN A 40 -3.15 -2.98 -3.85
CA ASN A 40 -2.34 -4.18 -3.65
C ASN A 40 -3.16 -5.27 -2.96
N GLY A 41 -2.96 -6.51 -3.39
CA GLY A 41 -3.73 -7.64 -2.88
C GLY A 41 -3.14 -8.98 -3.29
N LEU A 42 -3.86 -10.03 -2.93
CA LEU A 42 -3.59 -11.40 -3.36
C LEU A 42 -4.93 -12.01 -3.81
N GLU A 43 -4.94 -12.60 -4.99
CA GLU A 43 -5.98 -13.50 -5.44
C GLU A 43 -5.51 -14.93 -5.14
N VAL A 44 -6.32 -15.69 -4.41
CA VAL A 44 -5.98 -17.05 -3.96
C VAL A 44 -7.08 -18.01 -4.35
N GLU A 45 -6.72 -19.05 -5.09
CA GLU A 45 -7.60 -20.16 -5.44
C GLU A 45 -7.47 -21.22 -4.35
N VAL A 46 -8.58 -21.59 -3.72
CA VAL A 46 -8.61 -22.53 -2.58
C VAL A 46 -9.44 -23.75 -2.95
N ASN A 47 -8.89 -24.94 -2.70
CA ASN A 47 -9.60 -26.20 -2.83
C ASN A 47 -10.59 -26.38 -1.67
N GLU A 48 -11.89 -26.39 -1.97
CA GLU A 48 -12.93 -26.44 -0.95
C GLU A 48 -12.93 -27.75 -0.13
N ASN A 49 -12.50 -28.87 -0.72
CA ASN A 49 -12.51 -30.17 -0.05
C ASN A 49 -11.34 -30.34 0.93
N THR A 50 -10.19 -29.71 0.66
CA THR A 50 -8.97 -29.87 1.45
C THR A 50 -8.59 -28.63 2.27
N GLY A 51 -9.18 -27.48 1.96
CA GLY A 51 -8.83 -26.18 2.54
C GLY A 51 -7.47 -25.63 2.10
N LYS A 52 -6.79 -26.28 1.14
CA LYS A 52 -5.46 -25.87 0.68
C LYS A 52 -5.55 -24.83 -0.42
N ALA A 53 -4.65 -23.84 -0.39
CA ALA A 53 -4.44 -22.92 -1.51
C ALA A 53 -3.75 -23.65 -2.67
N GLU A 54 -4.35 -23.62 -3.85
CA GLU A 54 -3.81 -24.26 -5.06
C GLU A 54 -3.09 -23.26 -5.97
N LYS A 55 -3.55 -22.01 -6.02
CA LYS A 55 -2.88 -20.93 -6.77
C LYS A 55 -2.90 -19.63 -6.00
N ILE A 56 -1.87 -18.82 -6.21
CA ILE A 56 -1.74 -17.48 -5.66
C ILE A 56 -1.25 -16.52 -6.74
N LYS A 57 -1.94 -15.41 -6.92
CA LYS A 57 -1.56 -14.33 -7.83
C LYS A 57 -1.49 -13.01 -7.06
N ARG A 58 -0.42 -12.27 -7.29
CA ARG A 58 -0.25 -10.92 -6.72
C ARG A 58 -1.05 -9.91 -7.51
N ILE A 59 -1.81 -9.07 -6.80
CA ILE A 59 -2.47 -7.90 -7.36
C ILE A 59 -1.63 -6.66 -7.03
N ASN A 60 -1.28 -5.90 -8.05
CA ASN A 60 -0.65 -4.60 -7.97
C ASN A 60 -1.12 -3.80 -9.18
N MET A 61 -2.01 -2.84 -8.96
CA MET A 61 -2.66 -2.06 -10.02
C MET A 61 -2.74 -0.59 -9.60
N HIS A 62 -2.76 0.31 -10.57
CA HIS A 62 -3.17 1.70 -10.36
C HIS A 62 -4.67 1.76 -10.08
N TYR A 63 -5.09 2.74 -9.29
CA TYR A 63 -6.50 2.94 -8.98
C TYR A 63 -7.34 3.24 -10.23
N ASP A 64 -6.75 3.87 -11.25
CA ASP A 64 -7.41 4.21 -12.51
C ASP A 64 -7.68 2.99 -13.42
N GLU A 65 -7.13 1.82 -13.08
CA GLU A 65 -7.35 0.55 -13.79
C GLU A 65 -8.55 -0.24 -13.24
N VAL A 66 -9.25 0.30 -12.24
CA VAL A 66 -10.41 -0.31 -11.55
C VAL A 66 -11.72 0.04 -12.25
#